data_AF-A0A0V7ZAE6-F1
#
_entry.id   AF-A0A0V7ZAE6-F1
#
_cell.length_a   1.000
_cell.length_b   1.000
_cell.length_c   1.000
_cell.angle_alpha   90.00
_cell.angle_beta   90.00
_cell.angle_gamma   90.00
#
_symmetry.space_group_name_H-M   'P 1'
#
loop_
_entity.id
_entity.type
_entity.pdbx_description
1 polymer ?
#
loop_
_entity_poly.entity_id
_entity_poly.type
_entity_poly.pdbx_seq_one_letter_code
_entity_poly.pdbx_strand_id
1 'polypeptide(L)'
;MINDVSRSISGEIKAVTILGRMKELSQELRALDVLAHNAHSEEERRRYLTDALRAQEAFSEAWSAYAPTIAGTDEQQLAHRLREAWQHFLAVEAEATALDRAGERELADTVFAEPFQTDAIAFTQAVNSVLVHRQARAFEQTAAADAVGATSRLAVIGALCIAAILTLAISWFIVRRVAAPIARITQVMARLAENDLAVVIPGGDRADEIGAIAGAVQVFKDNMLHTKSLEEEATRVRLEAEQHRKVVLRDMAERFDETVGGIVETVASAVTQLQGTAHQMSEVAGQTASQSTTVAAAAEQAASNVRMIAAAADELGASVQEVGRQAELSSAMASGAAAEAAQTIAFVQILSGAADRIGDVVGLIAKIAAQTNLLALNAAIEAARAGDAGRGFAVVAAEVKQLAGEAKRATDDIAGHVSVIKASTSDAVAAIEGIATRIRDMSGAAASIAAAVEEQGAATQEIVLNIAQAANGTGEVTANIATVAGTAEHTGAAADRMLTSASALSSDAARLGEEVQRFLDSIRAA
;
A
#
# COMPACT_ATOMS: atom_id res chain seq x y z
N MET A 1 -11.21 15.26 -52.02
CA MET A 1 -10.47 16.24 -51.22
C MET A 1 -10.81 16.18 -49.72
N ILE A 2 -12.01 16.58 -49.26
CA ILE A 2 -12.33 16.54 -47.80
C ILE A 2 -12.29 15.12 -47.22
N ASN A 3 -12.84 14.12 -47.95
CA ASN A 3 -12.79 12.72 -47.52
C ASN A 3 -11.37 12.12 -47.50
N ASP A 4 -10.46 12.60 -48.33
CA ASP A 4 -9.09 12.09 -48.41
C ASP A 4 -8.23 12.64 -47.26
N VAL A 5 -8.41 13.92 -46.92
CA VAL A 5 -7.76 14.57 -45.77
C VAL A 5 -8.21 13.94 -44.45
N SER A 6 -9.52 13.65 -44.31
CA SER A 6 -10.06 13.01 -43.11
C SER A 6 -9.50 11.60 -42.88
N ARG A 7 -9.38 10.77 -43.95
CA ARG A 7 -8.74 9.45 -43.85
C ARG A 7 -7.25 9.54 -43.51
N SER A 8 -6.54 10.52 -44.10
CA SER A 8 -5.12 10.76 -43.81
C SER A 8 -4.89 11.07 -42.33
N ILE A 9 -5.64 12.02 -41.77
CA ILE A 9 -5.53 12.41 -40.35
C ILE A 9 -5.87 11.23 -39.42
N SER A 10 -6.91 10.44 -39.74
CA SER A 10 -7.24 9.25 -38.96
C SER A 10 -6.11 8.21 -38.96
N GLY A 11 -5.41 8.06 -40.09
CA GLY A 11 -4.22 7.20 -40.20
C GLY A 11 -3.06 7.69 -39.34
N GLU A 12 -2.77 8.99 -39.37
CA GLU A 12 -1.70 9.60 -38.55
C GLU A 12 -1.98 9.46 -37.05
N ILE A 13 -3.24 9.68 -36.61
CA ILE A 13 -3.62 9.50 -35.20
C ILE A 13 -3.39 8.06 -34.75
N LYS A 14 -3.80 7.07 -35.56
CA LYS A 14 -3.56 5.65 -35.23
C LYS A 14 -2.07 5.33 -35.11
N ALA A 15 -1.25 5.81 -36.04
CA ALA A 15 0.20 5.61 -36.00
C ALA A 15 0.83 6.26 -34.75
N VAL A 16 0.45 7.49 -34.41
CA VAL A 16 0.91 8.19 -33.20
C VAL A 16 0.50 7.44 -31.93
N THR A 17 -0.73 6.90 -31.87
CA THR A 17 -1.20 6.11 -30.72
C THR A 17 -0.39 4.82 -30.55
N ILE A 18 -0.13 4.08 -31.64
CA ILE A 18 0.69 2.86 -31.60
C ILE A 18 2.11 3.18 -31.14
N LEU A 19 2.72 4.23 -31.68
CA LEU A 19 4.06 4.69 -31.28
C LEU A 19 4.11 5.19 -29.82
N GLY A 20 3.03 5.81 -29.34
CA GLY A 20 2.88 6.18 -27.93
C GLY A 20 2.89 4.96 -27.02
N ARG A 21 2.17 3.90 -27.39
CA ARG A 21 2.17 2.62 -26.65
C ARG A 21 3.54 1.94 -26.70
N MET A 22 4.22 1.96 -27.85
CA MET A 22 5.59 1.46 -27.98
C MET A 22 6.56 2.21 -27.06
N LYS A 23 6.41 3.53 -26.92
CA LYS A 23 7.25 4.33 -26.01
C LYS A 23 7.04 3.92 -24.56
N GLU A 24 5.79 3.76 -24.14
CA GLU A 24 5.45 3.28 -22.80
C GLU A 24 6.06 1.91 -22.53
N LEU A 25 5.85 0.94 -23.44
CA LEU A 25 6.39 -0.41 -23.35
C LEU A 25 7.93 -0.43 -23.31
N SER A 26 8.61 0.46 -24.05
CA SER A 26 10.08 0.56 -24.01
C SER A 26 10.62 1.02 -22.66
N GLN A 27 9.87 1.85 -21.93
CA GLN A 27 10.22 2.30 -20.58
C GLN A 27 9.88 1.24 -19.53
N GLU A 28 8.73 0.57 -19.71
CA GLU A 28 8.28 -0.54 -18.86
C GLU A 28 9.27 -1.71 -18.90
N LEU A 29 9.72 -2.13 -20.09
CA LEU A 29 10.75 -3.15 -20.27
C LEU A 29 12.03 -2.82 -19.49
N ARG A 30 12.58 -1.63 -19.73
CA ARG A 30 13.77 -1.16 -19.00
C ARG A 30 13.60 -1.22 -17.49
N ALA A 31 12.43 -0.83 -16.97
CA ALA A 31 12.16 -0.87 -15.53
C ALA A 31 12.08 -2.30 -15.01
N LEU A 32 11.39 -3.19 -15.72
CA LEU A 32 11.22 -4.60 -15.34
C LEU A 32 12.55 -5.35 -15.33
N ASP A 33 13.43 -5.11 -16.29
CA ASP A 33 14.75 -5.75 -16.34
C ASP A 33 15.67 -5.29 -15.20
N VAL A 34 15.66 -3.99 -14.89
CA VAL A 34 16.39 -3.45 -13.72
C VAL A 34 15.84 -4.04 -12.41
N LEU A 35 14.51 -4.18 -12.29
CA LEU A 35 13.88 -4.79 -11.12
C LEU A 35 14.21 -6.29 -11.02
N ALA A 36 14.22 -7.01 -12.13
CA ALA A 36 14.58 -8.44 -12.17
C ALA A 36 16.02 -8.66 -11.70
N HIS A 37 16.96 -7.85 -12.18
CA HIS A 37 18.37 -7.92 -11.80
C HIS A 37 18.59 -7.61 -10.31
N ASN A 38 17.91 -6.58 -9.79
CA ASN A 38 18.02 -6.17 -8.38
C ASN A 38 17.13 -6.97 -7.42
N ALA A 39 16.35 -7.94 -7.90
CA ALA A 39 15.44 -8.70 -7.07
C ALA A 39 16.16 -9.44 -5.92
N HIS A 40 15.58 -9.33 -4.71
CA HIS A 40 16.12 -9.91 -3.49
C HIS A 40 15.75 -11.39 -3.33
N SER A 41 14.70 -11.83 -4.02
CA SER A 41 14.26 -13.23 -4.06
C SER A 41 14.17 -13.76 -5.49
N GLU A 42 14.30 -15.08 -5.63
CA GLU A 42 14.16 -15.74 -6.93
C GLU A 42 12.71 -15.73 -7.45
N GLU A 43 11.74 -15.65 -6.53
CA GLU A 43 10.33 -15.52 -6.86
C GLU A 43 10.00 -14.16 -7.48
N GLU A 44 10.48 -13.06 -6.89
CA GLU A 44 10.38 -11.72 -7.46
C GLU A 44 11.07 -11.63 -8.81
N ARG A 45 12.29 -12.17 -8.93
CA ARG A 45 13.04 -12.19 -10.19
C ARG A 45 12.23 -12.88 -11.29
N ARG A 46 11.66 -14.05 -11.00
CA ARG A 46 10.84 -14.81 -11.95
C ARG A 46 9.60 -14.04 -12.38
N ARG A 47 8.95 -13.33 -11.45
CA ARG A 47 7.79 -12.48 -11.75
C ARG A 47 8.18 -11.34 -12.70
N TYR A 48 9.22 -10.56 -12.38
CA TYR A 48 9.65 -9.45 -13.22
C TYR A 48 10.08 -9.91 -14.62
N LEU A 49 10.81 -11.02 -14.74
CA LEU A 49 11.17 -11.59 -16.05
C LEU A 49 9.93 -12.06 -16.84
N THR A 50 8.89 -12.56 -16.18
CA THR A 50 7.64 -12.95 -16.85
C THR A 50 6.90 -11.73 -17.38
N ASP A 51 6.85 -10.65 -16.60
CA ASP A 51 6.22 -9.41 -17.02
C ASP A 51 7.04 -8.71 -18.13
N ALA A 52 8.38 -8.79 -18.09
CA ALA A 52 9.25 -8.28 -19.14
C ALA A 52 9.00 -8.99 -20.48
N LEU A 53 8.89 -10.33 -20.48
CA LEU A 53 8.53 -11.12 -21.67
C LEU A 53 7.18 -10.69 -22.26
N ARG A 54 6.17 -10.43 -21.42
CA ARG A 54 4.86 -9.94 -21.90
C ARG A 54 4.96 -8.55 -22.52
N ALA A 55 5.74 -7.65 -21.92
CA ALA A 55 5.97 -6.32 -22.47
C ALA A 55 6.74 -6.39 -23.81
N GLN A 56 7.66 -7.34 -23.95
CA GLN A 56 8.40 -7.61 -25.19
C GLN A 56 7.47 -8.11 -26.30
N GLU A 57 6.57 -9.05 -25.99
CA GLU A 57 5.55 -9.54 -26.92
C GLU A 57 4.61 -8.42 -27.37
N ALA A 58 4.13 -7.61 -26.42
CA ALA A 58 3.27 -6.46 -26.71
C ALA A 58 3.98 -5.40 -27.57
N PHE A 59 5.29 -5.19 -27.34
CA PHE A 59 6.08 -4.28 -28.16
C PHE A 59 6.22 -4.80 -29.59
N SER A 60 6.48 -6.11 -29.76
CA SER A 60 6.55 -6.76 -31.07
C SER A 60 5.21 -6.69 -31.82
N GLU A 61 4.10 -6.86 -31.11
CA GLU A 61 2.75 -6.70 -31.69
C GLU A 61 2.52 -5.26 -32.16
N ALA A 62 2.85 -4.28 -31.32
CA ALA A 62 2.73 -2.86 -31.67
C ALA A 62 3.63 -2.49 -32.86
N TRP A 63 4.86 -3.03 -32.93
CA TRP A 63 5.73 -2.89 -34.08
C TRP A 63 5.12 -3.50 -35.35
N SER A 64 4.51 -4.69 -35.26
CA SER A 64 3.84 -5.33 -36.41
C SER A 64 2.64 -4.53 -36.90
N ALA A 65 1.94 -3.81 -36.02
CA ALA A 65 0.85 -2.91 -36.39
C ALA A 65 1.37 -1.60 -37.01
N TYR A 66 2.53 -1.11 -36.55
CA TYR A 66 3.13 0.13 -37.04
C TYR A 66 3.90 -0.03 -38.36
N ALA A 67 4.67 -1.12 -38.53
CA ALA A 67 5.56 -1.31 -39.68
C ALA A 67 4.89 -1.15 -41.06
N PRO A 68 3.65 -1.63 -41.31
CA PRO A 68 2.95 -1.42 -42.57
C PRO A 68 2.56 0.03 -42.86
N THR A 69 2.56 0.89 -41.82
CA THR A 69 2.14 2.30 -41.93
C THR A 69 3.28 3.23 -42.35
N ILE A 70 4.54 2.76 -42.28
CA ILE A 70 5.74 3.55 -42.57
C ILE A 70 5.70 4.07 -44.01
N ALA A 71 5.82 5.39 -44.17
CA ALA A 71 5.75 6.04 -45.47
C ALA A 71 6.72 7.22 -45.57
N GLY A 72 7.65 7.16 -46.53
CA GLY A 72 8.66 8.19 -46.78
C GLY A 72 10.06 7.76 -46.38
N THR A 73 11.06 8.40 -46.97
CA THR A 73 12.48 8.03 -46.79
C THR A 73 12.98 8.29 -45.36
N ASP A 74 12.56 9.39 -44.75
CA ASP A 74 13.03 9.80 -43.43
C ASP A 74 12.47 8.89 -42.33
N GLU A 75 11.20 8.52 -42.46
CA GLU A 75 10.54 7.59 -41.55
C GLU A 75 11.10 6.17 -41.69
N GLN A 76 11.42 5.72 -42.91
CA GLN A 76 12.09 4.44 -43.12
C GLN A 76 13.45 4.38 -42.41
N GLN A 77 14.23 5.45 -42.44
CA GLN A 77 15.52 5.51 -41.72
C GLN A 77 15.34 5.51 -40.20
N LEU A 78 14.35 6.25 -39.68
CA LEU A 78 14.03 6.26 -38.25
C LEU A 78 13.53 4.89 -37.77
N ALA A 79 12.66 4.25 -38.55
CA ALA A 79 12.16 2.91 -38.27
C ALA A 79 13.27 1.85 -38.35
N HIS A 80 14.20 1.97 -39.28
CA HIS A 80 15.39 1.10 -39.34
C HIS A 80 16.22 1.20 -38.08
N ARG A 81 16.56 2.43 -37.66
CA ARG A 81 17.32 2.69 -36.42
C ARG A 81 16.60 2.17 -35.18
N LEU A 82 15.27 2.34 -35.12
CA LEU A 82 14.46 1.78 -34.05
C LEU A 82 14.55 0.25 -34.02
N ARG A 83 14.43 -0.40 -35.18
CA ARG A 83 14.54 -1.86 -35.27
C ARG A 83 15.92 -2.35 -34.83
N GLU A 84 16.99 -1.67 -35.24
CA GLU A 84 18.36 -1.99 -34.83
C GLU A 84 18.55 -1.82 -33.32
N ALA A 85 18.12 -0.68 -32.76
CA ALA A 85 18.20 -0.43 -31.33
C ALA A 85 17.40 -1.45 -30.50
N TRP A 86 16.22 -1.86 -31.00
CA TRP A 86 15.43 -2.93 -30.39
C TRP A 86 16.16 -4.27 -30.39
N GLN A 87 16.76 -4.66 -31.52
CA GLN A 87 17.50 -5.91 -31.62
C GLN A 87 18.75 -5.93 -30.74
N HIS A 88 19.47 -4.80 -30.66
CA HIS A 88 20.65 -4.68 -29.82
C HIS A 88 20.28 -4.73 -28.33
N PHE A 89 19.23 -4.01 -27.92
CA PHE A 89 18.68 -4.07 -26.57
C PHE A 89 18.33 -5.51 -26.15
N LEU A 90 17.58 -6.24 -26.98
CA LEU A 90 17.23 -7.64 -26.69
C LEU A 90 18.44 -8.57 -26.60
N ALA A 91 19.48 -8.32 -27.39
CA ALA A 91 20.70 -9.12 -27.34
C ALA A 91 21.43 -8.92 -26.01
N VAL A 92 21.57 -7.67 -25.55
CA VAL A 92 22.22 -7.34 -24.27
C VAL A 92 21.38 -7.78 -23.07
N GLU A 93 20.06 -7.64 -23.13
CA GLU A 93 19.12 -8.16 -22.11
C GLU A 93 19.25 -9.68 -21.97
N ALA A 94 19.31 -10.40 -23.10
CA ALA A 94 19.46 -11.86 -23.10
C ALA A 94 20.81 -12.30 -22.53
N GLU A 95 21.90 -11.58 -22.83
CA GLU A 95 23.23 -11.81 -22.27
C GLU A 95 23.22 -11.59 -20.74
N ALA A 96 22.68 -10.47 -20.28
CA ALA A 96 22.62 -10.13 -18.86
C ALA A 96 21.77 -11.13 -18.07
N THR A 97 20.61 -11.53 -18.62
CA THR A 97 19.74 -12.55 -18.01
C THR A 97 20.41 -13.93 -17.97
N ALA A 98 21.22 -14.27 -18.98
CA ALA A 98 21.95 -15.53 -18.99
C ALA A 98 23.05 -15.57 -17.92
N LEU A 99 23.77 -14.45 -17.71
CA LEU A 99 24.78 -14.31 -16.66
C LEU A 99 24.14 -14.40 -15.25
N ASP A 100 23.00 -13.73 -15.04
CA ASP A 100 22.25 -13.82 -13.79
C ASP A 100 21.77 -15.25 -13.50
N ARG A 101 21.35 -16.01 -14.52
CA ARG A 101 20.96 -17.43 -14.37
C ARG A 101 22.15 -18.35 -14.12
N ALA A 102 23.33 -18.02 -14.64
CA ALA A 102 24.56 -18.77 -14.41
C ALA A 102 25.17 -18.52 -13.01
N GLY A 103 24.64 -17.55 -12.25
CA GLY A 103 25.18 -17.17 -10.94
C GLY A 103 26.39 -16.24 -11.02
N GLU A 104 26.75 -15.78 -12.22
CA GLU A 104 27.89 -14.89 -12.51
C GLU A 104 27.50 -13.42 -12.28
N ARG A 105 27.08 -13.09 -11.05
CA ARG A 105 26.44 -11.81 -10.73
C ARG A 105 27.35 -10.60 -10.98
N GLU A 106 28.64 -10.73 -10.71
CA GLU A 106 29.60 -9.63 -10.96
C GLU A 106 29.71 -9.30 -12.46
N LEU A 107 29.66 -10.31 -13.33
CA LEU A 107 29.62 -10.09 -14.78
C LEU A 107 28.28 -9.51 -15.21
N ALA A 108 27.16 -10.01 -14.67
CA ALA A 108 25.84 -9.44 -14.93
C ALA A 108 25.76 -7.97 -14.54
N ASP A 109 26.30 -7.59 -13.38
CA ASP A 109 26.37 -6.21 -12.89
C ASP A 109 27.15 -5.31 -13.88
N THR A 110 28.25 -5.81 -14.47
CA THR A 110 29.02 -5.04 -15.48
C THR A 110 28.24 -4.81 -16.77
N VAL A 111 27.48 -5.82 -17.23
CA VAL A 111 26.62 -5.70 -18.42
C VAL A 111 25.43 -4.77 -18.15
N PHE A 112 24.85 -4.83 -16.96
CA PHE A 112 23.74 -3.96 -16.55
C PHE A 112 24.16 -2.51 -16.31
N ALA A 113 25.40 -2.27 -15.88
CA ALA A 113 25.90 -0.93 -15.54
C ALA A 113 26.04 -0.01 -16.76
N GLU A 114 26.66 -0.50 -17.85
CA GLU A 114 27.00 0.34 -19.00
C GLU A 114 26.35 -0.13 -20.32
N PRO A 115 26.59 -1.36 -20.83
CA PRO A 115 25.97 -1.84 -22.07
C PRO A 115 24.45 -1.74 -22.06
N PHE A 116 23.79 -2.30 -21.04
CA PHE A 116 22.33 -2.33 -20.94
C PHE A 116 21.72 -0.94 -20.85
N GLN A 117 22.26 -0.05 -19.99
CA GLN A 117 21.73 1.30 -19.85
C GLN A 117 21.88 2.11 -21.14
N THR A 118 23.01 1.96 -21.83
CA THR A 118 23.27 2.64 -23.09
C THR A 118 22.26 2.23 -24.15
N ASP A 119 22.02 0.93 -24.30
CA ASP A 119 21.08 0.41 -25.29
C ASP A 119 19.62 0.68 -24.93
N ALA A 120 19.26 0.61 -23.65
CA ALA A 120 17.92 0.96 -23.19
C ALA A 120 17.59 2.43 -23.49
N ILE A 121 18.56 3.33 -23.29
CA ILE A 121 18.44 4.75 -23.65
C ILE A 121 18.34 4.91 -25.17
N ALA A 122 19.22 4.27 -25.94
CA ALA A 122 19.21 4.35 -27.39
C ALA A 122 17.89 3.85 -27.98
N PHE A 123 17.35 2.75 -27.43
CA PHE A 123 16.07 2.18 -27.81
C PHE A 123 14.90 3.14 -27.53
N THR A 124 14.79 3.65 -26.30
CA THR A 124 13.72 4.61 -25.95
C THR A 124 13.82 5.88 -26.80
N GLN A 125 15.03 6.37 -27.06
CA GLN A 125 15.27 7.53 -27.92
C GLN A 125 14.87 7.25 -29.37
N ALA A 126 15.16 6.07 -29.90
CA ALA A 126 14.76 5.68 -31.24
C ALA A 126 13.23 5.64 -31.38
N VAL A 127 12.50 5.07 -30.41
CA VAL A 127 11.03 5.11 -30.38
C VAL A 127 10.52 6.55 -30.38
N ASN A 128 11.09 7.39 -29.51
CA ASN A 128 10.68 8.77 -29.39
C ASN A 128 10.96 9.59 -30.66
N SER A 129 12.04 9.30 -31.38
CA SER A 129 12.38 10.00 -32.64
C SER A 129 11.34 9.74 -33.74
N VAL A 130 10.87 8.49 -33.84
CA VAL A 130 9.79 8.09 -34.77
C VAL A 130 8.47 8.74 -34.36
N LEU A 131 8.15 8.71 -33.07
CA LEU A 131 6.93 9.33 -32.51
C LEU A 131 6.88 10.84 -32.78
N VAL A 132 7.98 11.57 -32.52
CA VAL A 132 8.07 13.01 -32.74
C VAL A 132 7.94 13.35 -34.23
N HIS A 133 8.58 12.57 -35.11
CA HIS A 133 8.44 12.76 -36.55
C HIS A 133 6.98 12.61 -37.01
N ARG A 134 6.27 11.58 -36.52
CA ARG A 134 4.85 11.38 -36.82
C ARG A 134 3.94 12.45 -36.23
N GLN A 135 4.21 12.91 -35.00
CA GLN A 135 3.48 14.01 -34.39
C GLN A 135 3.64 15.32 -35.18
N ALA A 136 4.84 15.62 -35.67
CA ALA A 136 5.09 16.78 -36.52
C ALA A 136 4.30 16.71 -37.84
N ARG A 137 4.30 15.55 -38.51
CA ARG A 137 3.50 15.32 -39.74
C ARG A 137 2.00 15.44 -39.48
N ALA A 138 1.50 14.91 -38.36
CA ALA A 138 0.10 15.05 -37.98
C ALA A 138 -0.28 16.53 -37.79
N PHE A 139 0.59 17.32 -37.15
CA PHE A 139 0.39 18.75 -36.92
C PHE A 139 0.41 19.56 -38.22
N GLU A 140 1.34 19.26 -39.13
CA GLU A 140 1.40 19.88 -40.46
C GLU A 140 0.13 19.59 -41.29
N GLN A 141 -0.40 18.35 -41.24
CA GLN A 141 -1.63 18.00 -41.93
C GLN A 141 -2.86 18.71 -41.35
N THR A 142 -2.93 18.88 -40.02
CA THR A 142 -3.99 19.67 -39.39
C THR A 142 -3.90 21.15 -39.77
N ALA A 143 -2.69 21.74 -39.77
CA ALA A 143 -2.48 23.13 -40.17
C ALA A 143 -2.82 23.37 -41.66
N ALA A 144 -2.51 22.41 -42.53
CA ALA A 144 -2.88 22.45 -43.95
C ALA A 144 -4.41 22.35 -44.13
N ALA A 145 -5.11 21.55 -43.32
CA ALA A 145 -6.57 21.46 -43.33
C ALA A 145 -7.23 22.79 -42.92
N ASP A 146 -6.70 23.46 -41.89
CA ASP A 146 -7.17 24.77 -41.44
C ASP A 146 -6.96 25.87 -42.50
N ALA A 147 -5.84 25.83 -43.23
CA ALA A 147 -5.56 26.77 -44.32
C ALA A 147 -6.53 26.62 -45.52
N VAL A 148 -6.96 25.40 -45.83
CA VAL A 148 -8.00 25.12 -46.84
C VAL A 148 -9.38 25.61 -46.37
N GLY A 149 -9.67 25.52 -45.06
CA GLY A 149 -10.88 26.09 -44.47
C GLY A 149 -10.93 27.62 -44.54
N ALA A 150 -9.80 28.29 -44.33
CA ALA A 150 -9.71 29.75 -44.38
C ALA A 150 -9.88 30.31 -45.80
N THR A 151 -9.28 29.66 -46.80
CA THR A 151 -9.36 30.05 -48.21
C THR A 151 -10.75 29.83 -48.83
N SER A 152 -11.43 28.73 -48.47
CA SER A 152 -12.81 28.48 -48.92
C SER A 152 -13.81 29.50 -48.35
N ARG A 153 -13.60 29.97 -47.11
CA ARG A 153 -14.44 31.00 -46.47
C ARG A 153 -14.29 32.38 -47.14
N LEU A 154 -13.08 32.75 -47.58
CA LEU A 154 -12.81 33.98 -48.32
C LEU A 154 -13.43 33.99 -49.73
N ALA A 155 -13.42 32.84 -50.42
CA ALA A 155 -14.04 32.71 -51.75
C ALA A 155 -15.57 32.90 -51.70
N VAL A 156 -16.23 32.39 -50.66
CA VAL A 156 -17.68 32.58 -50.45
C VAL A 156 -18.02 34.04 -50.16
N ILE A 157 -17.21 34.73 -49.34
CA ILE A 157 -17.38 36.16 -49.05
C ILE A 157 -17.16 37.01 -50.32
N GLY A 158 -16.15 36.68 -51.13
CA GLY A 158 -15.89 37.34 -52.41
C GLY A 158 -17.04 37.20 -53.41
N ALA A 159 -17.63 36.01 -53.51
CA ALA A 159 -18.79 35.76 -54.37
C ALA A 159 -20.02 36.60 -53.94
N LEU A 160 -20.24 36.76 -52.63
CA LEU A 160 -21.31 37.59 -52.08
C LEU A 160 -21.09 39.09 -52.34
N CYS A 161 -19.85 39.58 -52.26
CA CYS A 161 -19.52 40.97 -52.59
C CYS A 161 -19.71 41.28 -54.08
N ILE A 162 -19.33 40.36 -54.98
CA ILE A 162 -19.54 40.53 -56.43
C ILE A 162 -21.04 40.54 -56.76
N ALA A 163 -21.82 39.67 -56.11
CA ALA A 163 -23.28 39.67 -56.25
C ALA A 163 -23.90 41.00 -55.78
N ALA A 164 -23.40 41.58 -54.69
CA ALA A 164 -23.86 42.88 -54.18
C ALA A 164 -23.47 44.07 -55.07
N ILE A 165 -22.32 44.00 -55.75
CA ILE A 165 -21.89 45.04 -56.70
C ILE A 165 -22.71 44.97 -58.00
N LEU A 166 -23.00 43.76 -58.48
CA LEU A 166 -23.83 43.54 -59.67
C LEU A 166 -25.27 44.04 -59.46
N THR A 167 -25.86 43.84 -58.29
CA THR A 167 -27.20 44.37 -57.98
C THR A 167 -27.22 45.90 -57.94
N LEU A 168 -26.20 46.54 -57.36
CA LEU A 168 -26.08 48.00 -57.33
C LEU A 168 -25.90 48.62 -58.74
N ALA A 169 -25.12 47.97 -59.62
CA ALA A 169 -24.94 48.39 -61.01
C ALA A 169 -26.23 48.26 -61.84
N ILE A 170 -26.99 47.18 -61.63
CA ILE A 170 -28.30 46.95 -62.27
C ILE A 170 -29.32 48.00 -61.79
N SER A 171 -29.33 48.33 -60.49
CA SER A 171 -30.22 49.35 -59.92
C SER A 171 -29.97 50.75 -60.51
N TRP A 172 -28.71 51.14 -60.76
CA TRP A 172 -28.39 52.44 -61.37
C TRP A 172 -28.86 52.55 -62.83
N PHE A 173 -28.80 51.45 -63.59
CA PHE A 173 -29.25 51.38 -64.99
C PHE A 173 -30.78 51.48 -65.10
N ILE A 174 -31.52 50.87 -64.16
CA ILE A 174 -32.99 50.93 -64.09
C ILE A 174 -33.48 52.36 -63.78
N VAL A 175 -32.82 53.09 -62.87
CA VAL A 175 -33.26 54.44 -62.48
C VAL A 175 -33.23 55.42 -63.66
N ARG A 176 -32.22 55.32 -64.54
CA ARG A 176 -32.03 56.29 -65.63
C ARG A 176 -32.85 56.00 -66.89
N ARG A 177 -33.19 54.73 -67.16
CA ARG A 177 -33.97 54.33 -68.35
C ARG A 177 -35.44 54.02 -68.06
N VAL A 178 -35.80 53.75 -66.80
CA VAL A 178 -37.15 53.34 -66.41
C VAL A 178 -37.75 54.30 -65.36
N ALA A 179 -37.01 54.68 -64.32
CA ALA A 179 -37.59 55.46 -63.21
C ALA A 179 -37.90 56.93 -63.56
N ALA A 180 -37.12 57.62 -64.40
CA ALA A 180 -37.42 59.01 -64.79
C ALA A 180 -38.66 59.18 -65.71
N PRO A 181 -38.96 58.25 -66.64
CA PRO A 181 -40.26 58.16 -67.31
C PRO A 181 -41.41 57.78 -66.36
N ILE A 182 -41.19 56.82 -65.44
CA ILE A 182 -42.22 56.41 -64.46
C ILE A 182 -42.56 57.55 -63.50
N ALA A 183 -41.59 58.35 -63.05
CA ALA A 183 -41.79 59.52 -62.19
C ALA A 183 -42.77 60.56 -62.79
N ARG A 184 -42.78 60.69 -64.13
CA ARG A 184 -43.72 61.57 -64.85
C ARG A 184 -45.13 60.99 -64.93
N ILE A 185 -45.26 59.67 -65.08
CA ILE A 185 -46.57 58.98 -65.00
C ILE A 185 -47.09 58.97 -63.55
N THR A 186 -46.22 58.86 -62.54
CA THR A 186 -46.62 58.94 -61.12
C THR A 186 -47.07 60.33 -60.70
N GLN A 187 -46.52 61.41 -61.27
CA GLN A 187 -47.05 62.78 -61.05
C GLN A 187 -48.45 62.97 -61.63
N VAL A 188 -48.75 62.34 -62.77
CA VAL A 188 -50.11 62.31 -63.35
C VAL A 188 -51.04 61.48 -62.48
N MET A 189 -50.55 60.38 -61.91
CA MET A 189 -51.32 59.51 -61.01
C MET A 189 -51.60 60.14 -59.64
N ALA A 190 -50.70 60.98 -59.13
CA ALA A 190 -50.93 61.79 -57.93
C ALA A 190 -52.04 62.83 -58.14
N ARG A 191 -52.09 63.47 -59.32
CA ARG A 191 -53.19 64.38 -59.69
C ARG A 191 -54.53 63.65 -59.85
N LEU A 192 -54.51 62.42 -60.37
CA LEU A 192 -55.70 61.56 -60.42
C LEU A 192 -56.20 61.18 -59.01
N ALA A 193 -55.28 60.92 -58.08
CA ALA A 193 -55.60 60.61 -56.67
C ALA A 193 -56.14 61.82 -55.89
N GLU A 194 -55.81 63.05 -56.30
CA GLU A 194 -56.38 64.31 -55.78
C GLU A 194 -57.71 64.70 -56.45
N ASN A 195 -58.31 63.78 -57.24
CA ASN A 195 -59.59 63.92 -57.92
C ASN A 195 -59.60 64.91 -59.11
N ASP A 196 -58.44 65.25 -59.66
CA ASP A 196 -58.30 66.07 -60.87
C ASP A 196 -58.41 65.21 -62.14
N LEU A 197 -59.65 64.95 -62.57
CA LEU A 197 -59.98 64.11 -63.73
C LEU A 197 -59.73 64.79 -65.09
N ALA A 198 -59.32 66.07 -65.10
CA ALA A 198 -59.07 66.85 -66.31
C ALA A 198 -57.61 66.73 -66.82
N VAL A 199 -56.73 66.02 -66.11
CA VAL A 199 -55.32 65.90 -66.48
C VAL A 199 -55.12 65.04 -67.74
N VAL A 200 -54.29 65.52 -68.67
CA VAL A 200 -53.93 64.82 -69.91
C VAL A 200 -52.71 63.92 -69.65
N ILE A 201 -52.84 62.63 -69.93
CA ILE A 201 -51.76 61.64 -69.74
C ILE A 201 -50.73 61.79 -70.88
N PRO A 202 -49.47 62.19 -70.62
CA PRO A 202 -48.45 62.32 -71.66
C PRO A 202 -47.84 60.97 -72.03
N GLY A 203 -47.64 60.72 -73.34
CA GLY A 203 -46.87 59.58 -73.86
C GLY A 203 -47.67 58.48 -74.58
N GLY A 204 -48.90 58.74 -75.02
CA GLY A 204 -49.76 57.77 -75.72
C GLY A 204 -49.24 57.25 -77.07
N ASP A 205 -48.27 57.93 -77.68
CA ASP A 205 -47.73 57.58 -79.02
C ASP A 205 -46.39 56.82 -78.96
N ARG A 206 -46.01 56.29 -77.79
CA ARG A 206 -44.78 55.49 -77.62
C ARG A 206 -45.04 54.01 -77.94
N ALA A 207 -44.13 53.38 -78.68
CA ALA A 207 -44.20 51.97 -79.06
C ALA A 207 -43.51 51.01 -78.06
N ASP A 208 -43.22 51.46 -76.84
CA ASP A 208 -42.56 50.69 -75.77
C ASP A 208 -43.52 50.40 -74.59
N GLU A 209 -43.09 49.59 -73.62
CA GLU A 209 -43.89 49.16 -72.47
C GLU A 209 -44.38 50.34 -71.60
N ILE A 210 -43.75 51.51 -71.71
CA ILE A 210 -44.18 52.76 -71.05
C ILE A 210 -45.41 53.37 -71.76
N GLY A 211 -45.54 53.21 -73.08
CA GLY A 211 -46.76 53.55 -73.83
C GLY A 211 -47.95 52.64 -73.46
N ALA A 212 -47.68 51.36 -73.20
CA ALA A 212 -48.70 50.42 -72.68
C ALA A 212 -49.16 50.79 -71.26
N ILE A 213 -48.26 51.30 -70.41
CA ILE A 213 -48.60 51.82 -69.07
C ILE A 213 -49.46 53.10 -69.17
N ALA A 214 -49.17 54.02 -70.10
CA ALA A 214 -50.01 55.20 -70.32
C ALA A 214 -51.44 54.83 -70.77
N GLY A 215 -51.59 53.77 -71.58
CA GLY A 215 -52.88 53.17 -71.93
C GLY A 215 -53.58 52.49 -70.75
N ALA A 216 -52.83 51.84 -69.85
CA ALA A 216 -53.37 51.25 -68.63
C ALA A 216 -53.81 52.30 -67.59
N VAL A 217 -53.15 53.47 -67.51
CA VAL A 217 -53.58 54.61 -66.66
C VAL A 217 -54.90 55.21 -67.18
N GLN A 218 -55.14 55.20 -68.50
CA GLN A 218 -56.43 55.56 -69.08
C GLN A 218 -57.54 54.58 -68.63
N VAL A 219 -57.26 53.27 -68.61
CA VAL A 219 -58.19 52.25 -68.09
C VAL A 219 -58.35 52.34 -66.56
N PHE A 220 -57.31 52.79 -65.84
CA PHE A 220 -57.36 53.00 -64.39
C PHE A 220 -58.23 54.23 -64.02
N LYS A 221 -58.18 55.31 -64.81
CA LYS A 221 -59.15 56.43 -64.72
C LYS A 221 -60.59 55.94 -64.84
N ASP A 222 -60.82 54.95 -65.70
CA ASP A 222 -62.13 54.34 -65.90
C ASP A 222 -62.51 53.34 -64.78
N ASN A 223 -61.54 52.63 -64.18
CA ASN A 223 -61.75 51.69 -63.06
C ASN A 223 -61.84 52.34 -61.66
N MET A 224 -61.29 53.55 -61.48
CA MET A 224 -61.45 54.33 -60.23
C MET A 224 -62.92 54.73 -59.98
N LEU A 225 -63.77 54.70 -61.00
CA LEU A 225 -65.22 54.82 -60.86
C LEU A 225 -65.88 53.55 -60.27
N HIS A 226 -65.16 52.44 -60.06
CA HIS A 226 -65.76 51.15 -59.69
C HIS A 226 -65.16 50.41 -58.48
N THR A 227 -64.10 50.88 -57.80
CA THR A 227 -63.45 50.09 -56.73
C THR A 227 -63.26 50.85 -55.43
N LYS A 228 -64.35 50.92 -54.64
CA LYS A 228 -64.38 51.42 -53.26
C LYS A 228 -64.77 50.31 -52.26
N SER A 229 -64.46 49.04 -52.55
CA SER A 229 -64.99 47.91 -51.77
C SER A 229 -63.97 46.82 -51.39
N LEU A 230 -62.66 47.10 -51.39
CA LEU A 230 -61.63 46.09 -51.05
C LEU A 230 -60.64 46.50 -49.94
N GLU A 231 -60.74 47.70 -49.36
CA GLU A 231 -59.83 48.13 -48.28
C GLU A 231 -60.27 47.67 -46.87
N GLU A 232 -61.52 47.24 -46.69
CA GLU A 232 -62.04 46.83 -45.38
C GLU A 232 -61.69 45.37 -45.01
N GLU A 233 -61.39 44.50 -45.99
CA GLU A 233 -61.14 43.06 -45.75
C GLU A 233 -59.68 42.76 -45.33
N ALA A 234 -58.70 43.54 -45.81
CA ALA A 234 -57.28 43.37 -45.50
C ALA A 234 -56.92 43.75 -44.05
N THR A 235 -57.70 44.63 -43.43
CA THR A 235 -57.43 45.12 -42.07
C THR A 235 -57.90 44.12 -41.00
N ARG A 236 -58.96 43.34 -41.28
CA ARG A 236 -59.51 42.34 -40.34
C ARG A 236 -58.64 41.09 -40.23
N VAL A 237 -58.13 40.59 -41.36
CA VAL A 237 -57.21 39.42 -41.41
C VAL A 237 -55.89 39.71 -40.68
N ARG A 238 -55.40 40.96 -40.72
CA ARG A 238 -54.15 41.36 -40.06
C ARG A 238 -54.26 41.40 -38.54
N LEU A 239 -55.40 41.87 -38.02
CA LEU A 239 -55.70 41.90 -36.59
C LEU A 239 -55.92 40.49 -36.01
N GLU A 240 -56.63 39.62 -36.73
CA GLU A 240 -56.82 38.21 -36.34
C GLU A 240 -55.49 37.43 -36.34
N ALA A 241 -54.60 37.66 -37.32
CA ALA A 241 -53.28 37.04 -37.37
C ALA A 241 -52.33 37.53 -36.25
N GLU A 242 -52.38 38.80 -35.87
CA GLU A 242 -51.63 39.32 -34.72
C GLU A 242 -52.11 38.74 -33.39
N GLN A 243 -53.43 38.67 -33.17
CA GLN A 243 -53.98 38.06 -31.95
C GLN A 243 -53.62 36.57 -31.85
N HIS A 244 -53.74 35.83 -32.95
CA HIS A 244 -53.37 34.41 -32.97
C HIS A 244 -51.88 34.20 -32.69
N ARG A 245 -51.00 35.07 -33.23
CA ARG A 245 -49.56 35.05 -32.95
C ARG A 245 -49.25 35.31 -31.46
N LYS A 246 -49.94 36.27 -30.83
CA LYS A 246 -49.77 36.56 -29.39
C LYS A 246 -50.19 35.38 -28.51
N VAL A 247 -51.29 34.71 -28.83
CA VAL A 247 -51.74 33.51 -28.10
C VAL A 247 -50.73 32.37 -28.22
N VAL A 248 -50.23 32.10 -29.43
CA VAL A 248 -49.22 31.04 -29.66
C VAL A 248 -47.90 31.35 -28.95
N LEU A 249 -47.40 32.58 -29.02
CA LEU A 249 -46.17 32.97 -28.31
C LEU A 249 -46.32 32.85 -26.79
N ARG A 250 -47.50 33.16 -26.24
CA ARG A 250 -47.77 33.05 -24.81
C ARG A 250 -47.86 31.59 -24.35
N ASP A 251 -48.52 30.72 -25.11
CA ASP A 251 -48.56 29.27 -24.84
C ASP A 251 -47.16 28.64 -24.92
N MET A 252 -46.35 29.03 -25.92
CA MET A 252 -44.96 28.60 -26.01
C MET A 252 -44.11 29.09 -24.84
N ALA A 253 -44.33 30.33 -24.38
CA ALA A 253 -43.64 30.89 -23.21
C ALA A 253 -44.05 30.18 -21.90
N GLU A 254 -45.34 29.91 -21.67
CA GLU A 254 -45.83 29.18 -20.49
C GLU A 254 -45.26 27.75 -20.45
N ARG A 255 -45.26 27.02 -21.58
CA ARG A 255 -44.64 25.69 -21.65
C ARG A 255 -43.13 25.71 -21.47
N PHE A 256 -42.45 26.72 -22.00
CA PHE A 256 -41.02 26.90 -21.81
C PHE A 256 -40.68 27.18 -20.34
N ASP A 257 -41.45 28.05 -19.68
CA ASP A 257 -41.33 28.36 -18.25
C ASP A 257 -41.49 27.11 -17.38
N GLU A 258 -42.57 26.34 -17.60
CA GLU A 258 -42.86 25.13 -16.84
C GLU A 258 -41.76 24.05 -17.03
N THR A 259 -41.28 23.88 -18.26
CA THR A 259 -40.27 22.85 -18.56
C THR A 259 -38.88 23.25 -18.07
N VAL A 260 -38.42 24.46 -18.43
CA VAL A 260 -37.05 24.92 -18.10
C VAL A 260 -36.96 25.34 -16.63
N GLY A 261 -37.98 26.01 -16.10
CA GLY A 261 -38.06 26.35 -14.68
C GLY A 261 -38.04 25.11 -13.79
N GLY A 262 -38.81 24.06 -14.15
CA GLY A 262 -38.80 22.78 -13.43
C GLY A 262 -37.43 22.07 -13.47
N ILE A 263 -36.70 22.15 -14.59
CA ILE A 263 -35.33 21.61 -14.69
C ILE A 263 -34.37 22.40 -13.79
N VAL A 264 -34.44 23.73 -13.81
CA VAL A 264 -33.58 24.59 -12.97
C VAL A 264 -33.80 24.30 -11.49
N GLU A 265 -35.05 24.16 -11.05
CA GLU A 265 -35.40 23.84 -9.66
C GLU A 265 -34.90 22.44 -9.25
N THR A 266 -35.03 21.45 -10.15
CA THR A 266 -34.51 20.09 -9.92
C THR A 266 -32.98 20.11 -9.78
N VAL A 267 -32.28 20.85 -10.65
CA VAL A 267 -30.82 21.01 -10.58
C VAL A 267 -30.41 21.72 -9.29
N ALA A 268 -31.10 22.78 -8.89
CA ALA A 268 -30.81 23.51 -7.65
C ALA A 268 -30.97 22.62 -6.40
N SER A 269 -32.01 21.79 -6.37
CA SER A 269 -32.23 20.79 -5.31
C SER A 269 -31.11 19.74 -5.27
N ALA A 270 -30.76 19.16 -6.42
CA ALA A 270 -29.69 18.18 -6.53
C ALA A 270 -28.33 18.75 -6.09
N VAL A 271 -28.05 20.01 -6.43
CA VAL A 271 -26.84 20.73 -6.00
C VAL A 271 -26.81 20.92 -4.49
N THR A 272 -27.92 21.32 -3.87
CA THR A 272 -28.01 21.49 -2.40
C THR A 272 -27.73 20.16 -1.69
N GLN A 273 -28.27 19.05 -2.21
CA GLN A 273 -28.01 17.72 -1.69
C GLN A 273 -26.53 17.31 -1.86
N LEU A 274 -25.92 17.63 -3.01
CA LEU A 274 -24.49 17.40 -3.23
C LEU A 274 -23.62 18.21 -2.26
N GLN A 275 -23.96 19.47 -1.98
CA GLN A 275 -23.24 20.29 -0.99
C GLN A 275 -23.32 19.68 0.41
N GLY A 276 -24.51 19.23 0.83
CA GLY A 276 -24.67 18.54 2.12
C GLY A 276 -23.86 17.25 2.22
N THR A 277 -23.87 16.44 1.15
CA THR A 277 -23.10 15.19 1.07
C THR A 277 -21.60 15.45 1.12
N ALA A 278 -21.12 16.47 0.38
CA ALA A 278 -19.73 16.87 0.37
C ALA A 278 -19.28 17.37 1.76
N HIS A 279 -20.08 18.19 2.44
CA HIS A 279 -19.79 18.62 3.80
C HIS A 279 -19.65 17.44 4.78
N GLN A 280 -20.62 16.53 4.77
CA GLN A 280 -20.57 15.35 5.63
C GLN A 280 -19.36 14.46 5.31
N MET A 281 -19.00 14.31 4.04
CA MET A 281 -17.83 13.54 3.63
C MET A 281 -16.52 14.19 4.12
N SER A 282 -16.41 15.52 4.07
CA SER A 282 -15.26 16.27 4.59
C SER A 282 -15.13 16.12 6.11
N GLU A 283 -16.25 16.18 6.84
CA GLU A 283 -16.28 15.97 8.30
C GLU A 283 -15.83 14.54 8.68
N VAL A 284 -16.40 13.52 8.05
CA VAL A 284 -16.05 12.11 8.31
C VAL A 284 -14.59 11.82 7.95
N ALA A 285 -14.09 12.40 6.86
CA ALA A 285 -12.69 12.33 6.48
C ALA A 285 -11.77 12.94 7.54
N GLY A 286 -12.09 14.15 8.01
CA GLY A 286 -11.33 14.82 9.08
C GLY A 286 -11.33 14.03 10.39
N GLN A 287 -12.47 13.47 10.78
CA GLN A 287 -12.58 12.62 11.96
C GLN A 287 -11.75 11.34 11.80
N THR A 288 -11.80 10.70 10.62
CA THR A 288 -11.04 9.49 10.33
C THR A 288 -9.53 9.74 10.36
N ALA A 289 -9.07 10.87 9.82
CA ALA A 289 -7.67 11.27 9.88
C ALA A 289 -7.21 11.48 11.34
N SER A 290 -7.99 12.20 12.15
CA SER A 290 -7.70 12.41 13.58
C SER A 290 -7.67 11.11 14.39
N GLN A 291 -8.66 10.24 14.17
CA GLN A 291 -8.73 8.92 14.82
C GLN A 291 -7.52 8.05 14.42
N SER A 292 -7.11 8.13 13.15
CA SER A 292 -5.95 7.39 12.63
C SER A 292 -4.65 7.83 13.32
N THR A 293 -4.46 9.13 13.54
CA THR A 293 -3.33 9.66 14.33
C THR A 293 -3.33 9.12 15.77
N THR A 294 -4.51 9.04 16.40
CA THR A 294 -4.63 8.50 17.76
C THR A 294 -4.26 7.01 17.81
N VAL A 295 -4.71 6.23 16.82
CA VAL A 295 -4.38 4.80 16.69
C VAL A 295 -2.89 4.60 16.40
N ALA A 296 -2.29 5.44 15.57
CA ALA A 296 -0.85 5.42 15.30
C ALA A 296 -0.04 5.62 16.59
N ALA A 297 -0.37 6.63 17.39
CA ALA A 297 0.29 6.88 18.67
C ALA A 297 0.13 5.70 19.65
N ALA A 298 -1.06 5.08 19.70
CA ALA A 298 -1.29 3.90 20.51
C ALA A 298 -0.46 2.68 20.04
N ALA A 299 -0.31 2.50 18.73
CA ALA A 299 0.51 1.45 18.14
C ALA A 299 2.02 1.67 18.42
N GLU A 300 2.51 2.91 18.32
CA GLU A 300 3.89 3.26 18.70
C GLU A 300 4.18 3.00 20.17
N GLN A 301 3.24 3.34 21.06
CA GLN A 301 3.33 3.03 22.49
C GLN A 301 3.34 1.52 22.72
N ALA A 302 2.48 0.76 22.02
CA ALA A 302 2.48 -0.69 22.10
C ALA A 302 3.82 -1.29 21.63
N ALA A 303 4.39 -0.79 20.53
CA ALA A 303 5.70 -1.22 20.04
C ALA A 303 6.81 -0.94 21.08
N SER A 304 6.74 0.20 21.78
CA SER A 304 7.64 0.51 22.89
C SER A 304 7.51 -0.49 24.03
N ASN A 305 6.28 -0.82 24.43
CA ASN A 305 6.01 -1.82 25.46
C ASN A 305 6.55 -3.21 25.07
N VAL A 306 6.33 -3.62 23.82
CA VAL A 306 6.86 -4.90 23.30
C VAL A 306 8.40 -4.94 23.37
N ARG A 307 9.09 -3.84 23.04
CA ARG A 307 10.56 -3.75 23.20
C ARG A 307 11.00 -3.88 24.66
N MET A 308 10.27 -3.28 25.60
CA MET A 308 10.57 -3.43 27.03
C MET A 308 10.37 -4.88 27.51
N ILE A 309 9.31 -5.55 27.03
CA ILE A 309 9.07 -6.97 27.35
C ILE A 309 10.19 -7.83 26.74
N ALA A 310 10.67 -7.52 25.52
CA ALA A 310 11.80 -8.23 24.90
C ALA A 310 13.05 -8.18 25.79
N ALA A 311 13.42 -6.98 26.27
CA ALA A 311 14.56 -6.81 27.16
C ALA A 311 14.39 -7.59 28.47
N ALA A 312 13.18 -7.59 29.05
CA ALA A 312 12.89 -8.38 30.24
C ALA A 312 12.95 -9.90 29.99
N ALA A 313 12.53 -10.36 28.80
CA ALA A 313 12.63 -11.76 28.41
C ALA A 313 14.09 -12.20 28.20
N ASP A 314 14.94 -11.34 27.64
CA ASP A 314 16.39 -11.58 27.53
C ASP A 314 17.05 -11.69 28.92
N GLU A 315 16.69 -10.79 29.85
CA GLU A 315 17.18 -10.83 31.24
C GLU A 315 16.70 -12.09 31.97
N LEU A 316 15.45 -12.50 31.76
CA LEU A 316 14.92 -13.78 32.25
C LEU A 316 15.69 -14.97 31.67
N GLY A 317 15.99 -14.96 30.37
CA GLY A 317 16.79 -16.02 29.72
C GLY A 317 18.16 -16.18 30.36
N ALA A 318 18.86 -15.07 30.63
CA ALA A 318 20.14 -15.09 31.35
C ALA A 318 20.00 -15.62 32.79
N SER A 319 18.94 -15.22 33.51
CA SER A 319 18.65 -15.70 34.86
C SER A 319 18.37 -17.20 34.90
N VAL A 320 17.56 -17.71 33.97
CA VAL A 320 17.24 -19.14 33.84
C VAL A 320 18.51 -19.96 33.59
N GLN A 321 19.41 -19.52 32.70
CA GLN A 321 20.68 -20.19 32.46
C GLN A 321 21.58 -20.23 33.70
N GLU A 322 21.66 -19.14 34.45
CA GLU A 322 22.45 -19.09 35.69
C GLU A 322 21.86 -20.00 36.77
N VAL A 323 20.53 -20.03 36.95
CA VAL A 323 19.88 -20.95 37.89
C VAL A 323 20.13 -22.41 37.49
N GLY A 324 20.10 -22.73 36.20
CA GLY A 324 20.45 -24.06 35.69
C GLY A 324 21.87 -24.47 36.05
N ARG A 325 22.84 -23.58 35.79
CA ARG A 325 24.25 -23.79 36.16
C ARG A 325 24.44 -23.99 37.67
N GLN A 326 23.70 -23.24 38.50
CA GLN A 326 23.75 -23.37 39.96
C GLN A 326 23.13 -24.68 40.46
N ALA A 327 22.06 -25.15 39.80
CA ALA A 327 21.44 -26.44 40.11
C ALA A 327 22.39 -27.61 39.78
N GLU A 328 23.06 -27.58 38.61
CA GLU A 328 24.09 -28.55 38.25
C GLU A 328 25.25 -28.57 39.24
N LEU A 329 25.76 -27.39 39.61
CA LEU A 329 26.83 -27.25 40.60
C LEU A 329 26.41 -27.85 41.96
N SER A 330 25.18 -27.56 42.40
CA SER A 330 24.64 -28.10 43.66
C SER A 330 24.51 -29.62 43.63
N SER A 331 24.09 -30.19 42.49
CA SER A 331 24.03 -31.64 42.28
C SER A 331 25.41 -32.29 42.33
N ALA A 332 26.41 -31.67 41.70
CA ALA A 332 27.80 -32.13 41.74
C ALA A 332 28.39 -32.08 43.17
N MET A 333 28.13 -30.99 43.91
CA MET A 333 28.54 -30.85 45.31
C MET A 333 27.88 -31.90 46.21
N ALA A 334 26.58 -32.14 46.03
CA ALA A 334 25.87 -33.18 46.77
C ALA A 334 26.45 -34.57 46.48
N SER A 335 26.76 -34.86 45.21
CA SER A 335 27.39 -36.13 44.83
C SER A 335 28.78 -36.32 45.45
N GLY A 336 29.59 -35.26 45.49
CA GLY A 336 30.89 -35.27 46.17
C GLY A 336 30.75 -35.51 47.68
N ALA A 337 29.87 -34.77 48.35
CA ALA A 337 29.61 -34.93 49.78
C ALA A 337 29.06 -36.33 50.13
N ALA A 338 28.26 -36.94 49.26
CA ALA A 338 27.78 -38.30 49.44
C ALA A 338 28.94 -39.32 49.40
N ALA A 339 29.89 -39.13 48.48
CA ALA A 339 31.09 -39.96 48.40
C ALA A 339 31.98 -39.81 49.65
N GLU A 340 32.17 -38.59 50.14
CA GLU A 340 32.92 -38.32 51.38
C GLU A 340 32.24 -38.95 52.61
N ALA A 341 30.91 -38.87 52.70
CA ALA A 341 30.15 -39.53 53.76
C ALA A 341 30.31 -41.06 53.71
N ALA A 342 30.22 -41.66 52.53
CA ALA A 342 30.44 -43.09 52.33
C ALA A 342 31.87 -43.52 52.73
N GLN A 343 32.89 -42.72 52.38
CA GLN A 343 34.27 -42.97 52.81
C GLN A 343 34.43 -42.88 54.33
N THR A 344 33.78 -41.90 54.96
CA THR A 344 33.83 -41.71 56.41
C THR A 344 33.18 -42.89 57.13
N ILE A 345 32.03 -43.39 56.65
CA ILE A 345 31.40 -44.61 57.18
C ILE A 345 32.37 -45.79 57.12
N ALA A 346 33.08 -45.98 56.01
CA ALA A 346 34.07 -47.05 55.88
C ALA A 346 35.21 -46.93 56.92
N PHE A 347 35.74 -45.72 57.16
CA PHE A 347 36.78 -45.52 58.18
C PHE A 347 36.27 -45.80 59.59
N VAL A 348 35.06 -45.37 59.92
CA VAL A 348 34.43 -45.59 61.23
C VAL A 348 34.15 -47.08 61.45
N GLN A 349 33.76 -47.82 60.41
CA GLN A 349 33.61 -49.29 60.46
C GLN A 349 34.95 -50.01 60.71
N ILE A 350 36.05 -49.55 60.09
CA ILE A 350 37.40 -50.08 60.37
C ILE A 350 37.77 -49.83 61.85
N LEU A 351 37.46 -48.64 62.39
CA LEU A 351 37.70 -48.31 63.80
C LEU A 351 36.86 -49.21 64.74
N SER A 352 35.60 -49.45 64.40
CA SER A 352 34.72 -50.37 65.14
C SER A 352 35.32 -51.77 65.20
N GLY A 353 35.78 -52.30 64.06
CA GLY A 353 36.45 -53.60 63.99
C GLY A 353 37.78 -53.65 64.75
N ALA A 354 38.51 -52.54 64.84
CA ALA A 354 39.70 -52.44 65.68
C ALA A 354 39.34 -52.47 67.18
N ALA A 355 38.28 -51.78 67.59
CA ALA A 355 37.78 -51.81 68.97
C ALA A 355 37.30 -53.21 69.39
N ASP A 356 36.66 -53.96 68.47
CA ASP A 356 36.31 -55.37 68.69
C ASP A 356 37.54 -56.23 68.99
N ARG A 357 38.60 -56.10 68.17
CA ARG A 357 39.85 -56.84 68.40
C ARG A 357 40.51 -56.48 69.72
N ILE A 358 40.48 -55.20 70.14
CA ILE A 358 40.98 -54.79 71.45
C ILE A 358 40.13 -55.44 72.55
N GLY A 359 38.80 -55.44 72.41
CA GLY A 359 37.89 -56.12 73.33
C GLY A 359 38.21 -57.61 73.50
N ASP A 360 38.49 -58.31 72.41
CA ASP A 360 38.89 -59.73 72.44
C ASP A 360 40.20 -59.93 73.21
N VAL A 361 41.20 -59.07 72.97
CA VAL A 361 42.50 -59.11 73.67
C VAL A 361 42.33 -58.82 75.17
N VAL A 362 41.54 -57.80 75.53
CA VAL A 362 41.25 -57.45 76.93
C VAL A 362 40.53 -58.61 77.62
N GLY A 363 39.56 -59.24 76.96
CA GLY A 363 38.87 -60.43 77.47
C GLY A 363 39.82 -61.62 77.69
N LEU A 364 40.81 -61.81 76.82
CA LEU A 364 41.87 -62.82 77.02
C LEU A 364 42.76 -62.48 78.22
N ILE A 365 43.19 -61.23 78.37
CA ILE A 365 44.02 -60.78 79.51
C ILE A 365 43.24 -60.95 80.81
N ALA A 366 41.95 -60.61 80.85
CA ALA A 366 41.10 -60.81 82.02
C ALA A 366 41.00 -62.29 82.42
N LYS A 367 40.91 -63.21 81.45
CA LYS A 367 40.97 -64.67 81.69
C LYS A 367 42.32 -65.09 82.26
N ILE A 368 43.43 -64.59 81.70
CA ILE A 368 44.78 -64.86 82.20
C ILE A 368 44.96 -64.34 83.63
N ALA A 369 44.49 -63.13 83.94
CA ALA A 369 44.55 -62.55 85.28
C ALA A 369 43.72 -63.37 86.29
N ALA A 370 42.52 -63.81 85.90
CA ALA A 370 41.69 -64.68 86.74
C ALA A 370 42.37 -66.03 87.01
N GLN A 371 42.97 -66.65 85.99
CA GLN A 371 43.72 -67.90 86.12
C GLN A 371 44.97 -67.72 86.98
N THR A 372 45.70 -66.61 86.82
CA THR A 372 46.89 -66.25 87.60
C THR A 372 46.53 -66.04 89.08
N ASN A 373 45.41 -65.37 89.36
CA ASN A 373 44.90 -65.20 90.72
C ASN A 373 44.53 -66.56 91.37
N LEU A 374 43.97 -67.50 90.60
CA LEU A 374 43.66 -68.85 91.08
C LEU A 374 44.94 -69.66 91.36
N LEU A 375 45.92 -69.61 90.46
CA LEU A 375 47.26 -70.19 90.65
C LEU A 375 47.96 -69.64 91.89
N ALA A 376 47.94 -68.31 92.07
CA ALA A 376 48.50 -67.64 93.23
C ALA A 376 47.78 -68.01 94.53
N LEU A 377 46.46 -68.17 94.50
CA LEU A 377 45.68 -68.66 95.64
C LEU A 377 46.07 -70.10 96.02
N ASN A 378 46.19 -71.00 95.04
CA ASN A 378 46.62 -72.38 95.28
C ASN A 378 48.06 -72.41 95.84
N ALA A 379 48.96 -71.58 95.33
CA ALA A 379 50.32 -71.45 95.85
C ALA A 379 50.34 -70.91 97.29
N ALA A 380 49.49 -69.94 97.63
CA ALA A 380 49.36 -69.43 98.99
C ALA A 380 48.83 -70.49 99.97
N ILE A 381 47.90 -71.33 99.52
CA ILE A 381 47.39 -72.47 100.32
C ILE A 381 48.51 -73.48 100.58
N GLU A 382 49.27 -73.86 99.55
CA GLU A 382 50.36 -74.84 99.71
C GLU A 382 51.51 -74.26 100.56
N ALA A 383 51.80 -72.96 100.42
CA ALA A 383 52.76 -72.26 101.27
C ALA A 383 52.33 -72.23 102.75
N ALA A 384 51.03 -72.03 103.03
CA ALA A 384 50.48 -72.13 104.38
C ALA A 384 50.55 -73.56 104.93
N ARG A 385 50.38 -74.57 104.07
CA ARG A 385 50.46 -75.99 104.42
C ARG A 385 51.89 -76.43 104.77
N ALA A 386 52.90 -75.81 104.17
CA ALA A 386 54.32 -76.05 104.44
C ALA A 386 54.84 -75.39 105.74
N GLY A 387 54.00 -74.64 106.46
CA GLY A 387 54.37 -74.02 107.74
C GLY A 387 55.52 -73.00 107.62
N ASP A 388 56.48 -73.03 108.56
CA ASP A 388 57.59 -72.06 108.61
C ASP A 388 58.49 -72.10 107.37
N ALA A 389 58.61 -73.25 106.70
CA ALA A 389 59.41 -73.40 105.48
C ALA A 389 58.78 -72.70 104.25
N GLY A 390 57.46 -72.43 104.28
CA GLY A 390 56.71 -71.82 103.18
C GLY A 390 56.62 -70.29 103.21
N ARG A 391 57.16 -69.61 104.24
CA ARG A 391 56.98 -68.16 104.45
C ARG A 391 57.39 -67.30 103.26
N GLY A 392 58.53 -67.58 102.62
CA GLY A 392 59.00 -66.83 101.44
C GLY A 392 58.07 -67.01 100.23
N PHE A 393 57.60 -68.25 100.01
CA PHE A 393 56.63 -68.55 98.96
C PHE A 393 55.26 -67.92 99.21
N ALA A 394 54.83 -67.83 100.47
CA ALA A 394 53.57 -67.17 100.84
C ALA A 394 53.56 -65.68 100.47
N VAL A 395 54.69 -64.97 100.67
CA VAL A 395 54.83 -63.56 100.30
C VAL A 395 54.75 -63.39 98.78
N VAL A 396 55.48 -64.21 98.01
CA VAL A 396 55.44 -64.15 96.55
C VAL A 396 54.04 -64.50 96.03
N ALA A 397 53.37 -65.50 96.59
CA ALA A 397 52.00 -65.86 96.21
C ALA A 397 51.00 -64.73 96.52
N ALA A 398 51.15 -64.01 97.63
CA ALA A 398 50.33 -62.84 97.95
C ALA A 398 50.56 -61.68 96.96
N GLU A 399 51.83 -61.41 96.60
CA GLU A 399 52.19 -60.37 95.62
C GLU A 399 51.64 -60.69 94.23
N VAL A 400 51.81 -61.92 93.74
CA VAL A 400 51.23 -62.36 92.46
C VAL A 400 49.71 -62.28 92.46
N LYS A 401 49.07 -62.61 93.59
CA LYS A 401 47.62 -62.47 93.75
C LYS A 401 47.18 -61.01 93.69
N GLN A 402 47.93 -60.09 94.30
CA GLN A 402 47.67 -58.66 94.25
C GLN A 402 47.83 -58.12 92.82
N LEU A 403 48.95 -58.41 92.14
CA LEU A 403 49.17 -58.02 90.74
C LEU A 403 48.08 -58.56 89.82
N ALA A 404 47.65 -59.81 90.01
CA ALA A 404 46.55 -60.38 89.23
C ALA A 404 45.22 -59.65 89.49
N GLY A 405 44.97 -59.20 90.72
CA GLY A 405 43.82 -58.37 91.07
C GLY A 405 43.88 -56.95 90.50
N GLU A 406 45.07 -56.34 90.43
CA GLU A 406 45.31 -55.07 89.74
C GLU A 406 45.13 -55.20 88.23
N ALA A 407 45.70 -56.25 87.63
CA ALA A 407 45.54 -56.55 86.20
C ALA A 407 44.06 -56.75 85.84
N LYS A 408 43.29 -57.48 86.66
CA LYS A 408 41.85 -57.65 86.46
C LYS A 408 41.11 -56.31 86.47
N ARG A 409 41.35 -55.45 87.47
CA ARG A 409 40.72 -54.13 87.55
C ARG A 409 41.07 -53.27 86.34
N ALA A 410 42.35 -53.25 85.95
CA ALA A 410 42.79 -52.52 84.76
C ALA A 410 42.10 -53.05 83.48
N THR A 411 41.94 -54.37 83.32
CA THR A 411 41.20 -54.92 82.19
C THR A 411 39.70 -54.61 82.22
N ASP A 412 39.07 -54.57 83.40
CA ASP A 412 37.66 -54.20 83.54
C ASP A 412 37.46 -52.72 83.14
N ASP A 413 38.36 -51.83 83.55
CA ASP A 413 38.34 -50.40 83.17
C ASP A 413 38.55 -50.23 81.65
N ILE A 414 39.52 -50.93 81.05
CA ILE A 414 39.75 -50.90 79.60
C ILE A 414 38.53 -51.46 78.85
N ALA A 415 37.91 -52.54 79.33
CA ALA A 415 36.69 -53.08 78.72
C ALA A 415 35.54 -52.05 78.74
N GLY A 416 35.39 -51.30 79.84
CA GLY A 416 34.48 -50.17 79.92
C GLY A 416 34.76 -49.11 78.85
N HIS A 417 36.02 -48.69 78.70
CA HIS A 417 36.42 -47.73 77.66
C HIS A 417 36.17 -48.25 76.23
N VAL A 418 36.47 -49.51 75.95
CA VAL A 418 36.19 -50.14 74.64
C VAL A 418 34.69 -50.15 74.35
N SER A 419 33.86 -50.45 75.35
CA SER A 419 32.40 -50.42 75.20
C SER A 419 31.89 -49.02 74.87
N VAL A 420 32.43 -47.98 75.53
CA VAL A 420 32.09 -46.58 75.22
C VAL A 420 32.52 -46.21 73.80
N ILE A 421 33.75 -46.57 73.40
CA ILE A 421 34.26 -46.32 72.04
C ILE A 421 33.33 -46.97 71.01
N LYS A 422 32.92 -48.23 71.21
CA LYS A 422 32.00 -48.92 70.30
C LYS A 422 30.64 -48.24 70.20
N ALA A 423 30.05 -47.86 71.34
CA ALA A 423 28.79 -47.14 71.37
C ALA A 423 28.89 -45.81 70.60
N SER A 424 29.91 -44.98 70.91
CA SER A 424 30.13 -43.72 70.21
C SER A 424 30.42 -43.88 68.71
N THR A 425 31.09 -44.97 68.32
CA THR A 425 31.34 -45.31 66.91
C THR A 425 30.03 -45.67 66.20
N SER A 426 29.13 -46.43 66.85
CA SER A 426 27.80 -46.73 66.33
C SER A 426 26.94 -45.47 66.16
N ASP A 427 26.95 -44.58 67.16
CA ASP A 427 26.23 -43.30 67.10
C ASP A 427 26.76 -42.42 65.96
N ALA A 428 28.08 -42.40 65.74
CA ALA A 428 28.70 -41.69 64.64
C ALA A 428 28.27 -42.24 63.27
N VAL A 429 28.22 -43.57 63.08
CA VAL A 429 27.71 -44.17 61.83
C VAL A 429 26.27 -43.75 61.57
N ALA A 430 25.38 -43.86 62.55
CA ALA A 430 23.98 -43.48 62.41
C ALA A 430 23.82 -41.99 62.05
N ALA A 431 24.63 -41.12 62.67
CA ALA A 431 24.64 -39.69 62.34
C ALA A 431 25.11 -39.43 60.89
N ILE A 432 26.15 -40.13 60.42
CA ILE A 432 26.66 -39.97 59.05
C ILE A 432 25.68 -40.53 58.02
N GLU A 433 25.00 -41.65 58.30
CA GLU A 433 23.93 -42.18 57.44
C GLU A 433 22.75 -41.19 57.30
N GLY A 434 22.39 -40.51 58.40
CA GLY A 434 21.42 -39.42 58.38
C GLY A 434 21.86 -38.26 57.49
N ILE A 435 23.13 -37.85 57.58
CA ILE A 435 23.72 -36.83 56.71
C ILE A 435 23.69 -37.28 55.23
N ALA A 436 24.11 -38.51 54.94
CA ALA A 436 24.11 -39.07 53.59
C ALA A 436 22.71 -39.13 52.95
N THR A 437 21.67 -39.35 53.77
CA THR A 437 20.28 -39.30 53.30
C THR A 437 19.87 -37.88 52.93
N ARG A 438 20.15 -36.88 53.78
CA ARG A 438 19.87 -35.47 53.47
C ARG A 438 20.61 -34.98 52.22
N ILE A 439 21.84 -35.47 51.99
CA ILE A 439 22.62 -35.15 50.79
C ILE A 439 21.95 -35.74 49.53
N ARG A 440 21.43 -36.97 49.60
CA ARG A 440 20.66 -37.56 48.49
C ARG A 440 19.39 -36.76 48.19
N ASP A 441 18.67 -36.32 49.21
CA ASP A 441 17.49 -35.47 49.04
C ASP A 441 17.86 -34.14 48.36
N MET A 442 18.99 -33.55 48.75
CA MET A 442 19.53 -32.33 48.12
C MET A 442 19.89 -32.54 46.65
N SER A 443 20.52 -33.67 46.31
CA SER A 443 20.80 -34.04 44.91
C SER A 443 19.52 -34.23 44.09
N GLY A 444 18.48 -34.83 44.68
CA GLY A 444 17.17 -34.99 44.04
C GLY A 444 16.48 -33.65 43.80
N ALA A 445 16.48 -32.75 44.79
CA ALA A 445 15.94 -31.40 44.65
C ALA A 445 16.66 -30.59 43.55
N ALA A 446 17.99 -30.68 43.48
CA ALA A 446 18.78 -30.02 42.43
C ALA A 446 18.41 -30.54 41.03
N ALA A 447 18.20 -31.85 40.88
CA ALA A 447 17.76 -32.43 39.61
C ALA A 447 16.34 -31.97 39.21
N SER A 448 15.42 -31.85 40.17
CA SER A 448 14.08 -31.30 39.90
C SER A 448 14.12 -29.83 39.50
N ILE A 449 15.00 -29.03 40.13
CA ILE A 449 15.21 -27.63 39.73
C ILE A 449 15.75 -27.56 38.30
N ALA A 450 16.76 -28.38 37.95
CA ALA A 450 17.32 -28.41 36.60
C ALA A 450 16.25 -28.72 35.54
N ALA A 451 15.41 -29.73 35.78
CA ALA A 451 14.31 -30.06 34.87
C ALA A 451 13.30 -28.91 34.71
N ALA A 452 12.93 -28.23 35.81
CA ALA A 452 12.04 -27.07 35.77
C ALA A 452 12.68 -25.88 35.03
N VAL A 453 14.00 -25.69 35.16
CA VAL A 453 14.76 -24.66 34.46
C VAL A 453 14.80 -24.92 32.95
N GLU A 454 14.96 -26.17 32.51
CA GLU A 454 14.89 -26.53 31.09
C GLU A 454 13.51 -26.17 30.49
N GLU A 455 12.43 -26.49 31.20
CA GLU A 455 11.06 -26.15 30.78
C GLU A 455 10.85 -24.62 30.75
N GLN A 456 11.32 -23.90 31.77
CA GLN A 456 11.31 -22.44 31.80
C GLN A 456 12.12 -21.81 30.66
N GLY A 457 13.25 -22.42 30.29
CA GLY A 457 14.07 -22.00 29.16
C GLY A 457 13.29 -22.08 27.84
N ALA A 458 12.61 -23.21 27.60
CA ALA A 458 11.76 -23.38 26.43
C ALA A 458 10.61 -22.35 26.40
N ALA A 459 9.92 -22.15 27.52
CA ALA A 459 8.84 -21.16 27.62
C ALA A 459 9.34 -19.72 27.39
N THR A 460 10.52 -19.37 27.90
CA THR A 460 11.13 -18.05 27.70
C THR A 460 11.48 -17.83 26.23
N GLN A 461 11.99 -18.86 25.54
CA GLN A 461 12.27 -18.80 24.11
C GLN A 461 10.99 -18.60 23.27
N GLU A 462 9.90 -19.26 23.65
CA GLU A 462 8.59 -19.07 23.03
C GLU A 462 8.04 -17.65 23.26
N ILE A 463 8.24 -17.08 24.46
CA ILE A 463 7.89 -15.68 24.75
C ILE A 463 8.65 -14.73 23.83
N VAL A 464 9.97 -14.92 23.66
CA VAL A 464 10.79 -14.11 22.74
C VAL A 464 10.26 -14.19 21.29
N LEU A 465 9.88 -15.39 20.83
CA LEU A 465 9.29 -15.57 19.51
C LEU A 465 7.96 -14.80 19.34
N ASN A 466 7.07 -14.90 20.33
CA ASN A 466 5.78 -14.21 20.33
C ASN A 466 5.94 -12.68 20.40
N ILE A 467 6.94 -12.18 21.12
CA ILE A 467 7.29 -10.76 21.19
C ILE A 467 7.72 -10.23 19.81
N ALA A 468 8.55 -10.98 19.08
CA ALA A 468 8.96 -10.59 17.73
C ALA A 468 7.75 -10.49 16.78
N GLN A 469 6.82 -11.45 16.86
CA GLN A 469 5.57 -11.40 16.10
C GLN A 469 4.70 -10.20 16.50
N ALA A 470 4.56 -9.93 17.80
CA ALA A 470 3.81 -8.78 18.30
C ALA A 470 4.43 -7.45 17.83
N ALA A 471 5.77 -7.34 17.83
CA ALA A 471 6.49 -6.16 17.35
C ALA A 471 6.19 -5.91 15.87
N ASN A 472 6.28 -6.95 15.03
CA ASN A 472 5.93 -6.86 13.61
C ASN A 472 4.46 -6.44 13.42
N GLY A 473 3.53 -7.05 14.17
CA GLY A 473 2.12 -6.68 14.13
C GLY A 473 1.87 -5.20 14.49
N THR A 474 2.55 -4.67 15.50
CA THR A 474 2.45 -3.23 15.83
C THR A 474 3.02 -2.33 14.73
N GLY A 475 4.08 -2.77 14.04
CA GLY A 475 4.62 -2.09 12.87
C GLY A 475 3.64 -2.05 11.70
N GLU A 476 3.01 -3.19 11.39
CA GLU A 476 1.98 -3.28 10.34
C GLU A 476 0.77 -2.39 10.63
N VAL A 477 0.28 -2.38 11.89
CA VAL A 477 -0.81 -1.48 12.29
C VAL A 477 -0.44 -0.02 12.06
N THR A 478 0.80 0.37 12.40
CA THR A 478 1.30 1.74 12.20
C THR A 478 1.35 2.13 10.72
N ALA A 479 1.82 1.24 9.86
CA ALA A 479 1.86 1.48 8.40
C ALA A 479 0.45 1.55 7.79
N ASN A 480 -0.42 0.62 8.18
CA ASN A 480 -1.79 0.58 7.69
C ASN A 480 -2.57 1.82 8.11
N ILE A 481 -2.42 2.27 9.36
CA ILE A 481 -3.16 3.44 9.85
C ILE A 481 -2.65 4.75 9.23
N ALA A 482 -1.36 4.84 8.90
CA ALA A 482 -0.83 5.96 8.12
C ALA A 482 -1.46 6.03 6.72
N THR A 483 -1.68 4.86 6.09
CA THR A 483 -2.37 4.77 4.78
C THR A 483 -3.84 5.18 4.89
N VAL A 484 -4.53 4.77 5.95
CA VAL A 484 -5.91 5.18 6.23
C VAL A 484 -6.01 6.69 6.45
N ALA A 485 -5.07 7.28 7.21
CA ALA A 485 -5.00 8.72 7.41
C ALA A 485 -4.85 9.47 6.08
N GLY A 486 -3.89 9.08 5.24
CA GLY A 486 -3.70 9.69 3.92
C GLY A 486 -4.90 9.52 2.98
N THR A 487 -5.56 8.37 3.02
CA THR A 487 -6.79 8.13 2.22
C THR A 487 -7.95 9.02 2.69
N ALA A 488 -8.07 9.23 4.00
CA ALA A 488 -9.03 10.15 4.58
C ALA A 488 -8.75 11.60 4.15
N GLU A 489 -7.49 12.06 4.18
CA GLU A 489 -7.10 13.38 3.67
C GLU A 489 -7.45 13.56 2.18
N HIS A 490 -7.18 12.55 1.35
CA HIS A 490 -7.58 12.57 -0.07
C HIS A 490 -9.09 12.65 -0.25
N THR A 491 -9.85 11.95 0.59
CA THR A 491 -11.32 11.98 0.59
C THR A 491 -11.84 13.37 0.97
N GLY A 492 -11.25 14.00 1.99
CA GLY A 492 -11.55 15.38 2.38
C GLY A 492 -11.26 16.38 1.26
N ALA A 493 -10.11 16.27 0.60
CA ALA A 493 -9.78 17.12 -0.55
C ALA A 493 -10.69 16.89 -1.77
N ALA A 494 -11.18 15.67 -1.98
CA ALA A 494 -12.19 15.37 -3.00
C ALA A 494 -13.55 15.99 -2.64
N ALA A 495 -13.94 15.92 -1.37
CA ALA A 495 -15.15 16.53 -0.85
C ALA A 495 -15.13 18.07 -1.02
N ASP A 496 -14.02 18.73 -0.69
CA ASP A 496 -13.87 20.19 -0.86
C ASP A 496 -13.96 20.63 -2.33
N ARG A 497 -13.38 19.84 -3.26
CA ARG A 497 -13.52 20.07 -4.70
C ARG A 497 -14.96 19.88 -5.19
N MET A 498 -15.65 18.87 -4.65
CA MET A 498 -17.07 18.65 -4.93
C MET A 498 -17.92 19.81 -4.41
N LEU A 499 -17.65 20.31 -3.20
CA LEU A 499 -18.33 21.45 -2.61
C LEU A 499 -18.13 22.73 -3.46
N THR A 500 -16.91 22.95 -3.94
CA THR A 500 -16.59 24.08 -4.84
C THR A 500 -17.36 23.96 -6.16
N SER A 501 -17.38 22.78 -6.77
CA SER A 501 -18.07 22.52 -8.03
C SER A 501 -19.59 22.64 -7.88
N ALA A 502 -20.15 22.11 -6.79
CA ALA A 502 -21.57 22.23 -6.48
C ALA A 502 -21.95 23.69 -6.21
N SER A 503 -21.11 24.47 -5.53
CA SER A 503 -21.35 25.90 -5.30
C SER A 503 -21.33 26.70 -6.62
N ALA A 504 -20.41 26.39 -7.53
CA ALA A 504 -20.39 26.98 -8.86
C ALA A 504 -21.66 26.63 -9.66
N LEU A 505 -22.07 25.36 -9.64
CA LEU A 505 -23.28 24.91 -10.32
C LEU A 505 -24.56 25.52 -9.72
N SER A 506 -24.59 25.74 -8.41
CA SER A 506 -25.67 26.47 -7.72
C SER A 506 -25.79 27.89 -8.27
N SER A 507 -24.66 28.60 -8.41
CA SER A 507 -24.62 29.95 -8.96
C SER A 507 -25.03 29.98 -10.44
N ASP A 508 -24.60 29.02 -11.24
CA ASP A 508 -24.98 28.90 -12.65
C ASP A 508 -26.47 28.59 -12.81
N ALA A 509 -27.04 27.72 -11.98
CA ALA A 509 -28.47 27.41 -11.97
C ALA A 509 -29.31 28.64 -11.58
N ALA A 510 -28.88 29.40 -10.56
CA ALA A 510 -29.53 30.65 -10.17
C ALA A 510 -29.49 31.70 -11.31
N ARG A 511 -28.34 31.84 -11.98
CA ARG A 511 -28.18 32.76 -13.12
C ARG A 511 -29.04 32.35 -14.32
N LEU A 512 -29.14 31.04 -14.60
CA LEU A 512 -30.00 30.52 -15.65
C LEU A 512 -31.48 30.78 -15.34
N GLY A 513 -31.90 30.61 -14.08
CA GLY A 513 -33.25 30.94 -13.62
C GLY A 513 -33.59 32.42 -13.85
N GLU A 514 -32.68 33.34 -13.50
CA GLU A 514 -32.87 34.77 -13.78
C GLU A 514 -32.96 35.08 -15.28
N GLU A 515 -32.12 34.47 -16.12
CA GLU A 515 -32.13 34.73 -17.57
C GLU A 515 -33.42 34.21 -18.24
N VAL A 516 -33.89 33.05 -17.80
CA VAL A 516 -35.18 32.47 -18.23
C VAL A 516 -36.32 33.40 -17.85
N GLN A 517 -36.35 33.90 -16.61
CA GLN A 517 -37.37 34.83 -16.16
C GLN A 517 -37.37 36.12 -16.99
N ARG A 518 -36.19 36.70 -17.24
CA ARG A 518 -36.04 37.93 -18.03
C ARG A 518 -36.49 37.75 -19.48
N PHE A 519 -36.18 36.59 -20.07
CA PHE A 519 -36.64 36.23 -21.42
C PHE A 519 -38.17 36.11 -21.49
N LEU A 520 -38.79 35.44 -20.51
CA LEU A 520 -40.24 35.29 -20.45
C LEU A 520 -40.95 36.63 -20.27
N ASP A 521 -40.44 37.51 -19.42
CA ASP A 521 -40.99 38.85 -19.23
C ASP A 521 -40.91 39.68 -20.53
N SER A 522 -39.83 39.53 -21.30
CA SER A 522 -39.69 40.20 -22.60
C SER A 522 -40.70 39.71 -23.65
N ILE A 523 -41.03 38.41 -23.66
CA ILE A 523 -42.06 37.84 -24.55
C ILE A 523 -43.46 38.27 -24.11
N ARG A 524 -43.72 38.35 -22.80
CA ARG A 524 -45.02 38.80 -22.27
C ARG A 524 -45.28 40.29 -22.54
N ALA A 525 -44.23 41.09 -22.70
CA ALA A 525 -44.30 42.52 -22.99
C ALA A 525 -44.44 42.87 -24.49
N ALA A 526 -44.11 41.95 -25.39
CA ALA A 526 -44.22 42.10 -26.85
C ALA A 526 -45.60 41.65 -27.37
#